data_AF-A0A922WKH6-F1
#
_entry.id   AF-A0A922WKH6-F1
#
_cell.length_a   1.000
_cell.length_b   1.000
_cell.length_c   1.000
_cell.angle_alpha   90.00
_cell.angle_beta   90.00
_cell.angle_gamma   90.00
#
_symmetry.space_group_name_H-M   'P 1'
#
loop_
_entity.id
_entity.type
_entity.pdbx_description
1 polymer ?
#
loop_
_entity_poly.entity_id
_entity_poly.type
_entity_poly.pdbx_seq_one_letter_code
_entity_poly.pdbx_strand_id
1 'polypeptide(L)'
;MIAQGNYRSRVEKNLEIAHSESEVGMHATRAIIAAIRTKNYKELADAALTDSRNDHWEHKSIVLKEQGPTIELSALITLDEYKSSTTPLVAINIFPQEGEVIVLFSFTKEHEHHARHWCSKITEQCGDYQKYLISRMVLQHAENFVISPTYFDRMTESKKALLQQFFMMNLFNNDDTFDHPDLYLF
;
A
#
# COMPACT_ATOMS: atom_id res chain seq x y z
N MET A 1 9.83 -13.04 1.20
CA MET A 1 10.58 -14.32 1.13
C MET A 1 9.75 -15.56 1.49
N ILE A 2 8.60 -15.38 2.15
CA ILE A 2 7.69 -16.47 2.57
C ILE A 2 7.13 -17.26 1.37
N ALA A 3 6.71 -16.59 0.30
CA ALA A 3 6.17 -17.25 -0.90
C ALA A 3 7.15 -18.24 -1.55
N GLN A 4 8.43 -17.86 -1.68
CA GLN A 4 9.47 -18.75 -2.21
C GLN A 4 9.81 -19.91 -1.27
N GLY A 5 9.78 -19.67 0.05
CA GLY A 5 9.93 -20.73 1.05
C GLY A 5 8.79 -21.75 0.98
N ASN A 6 7.55 -21.27 0.83
CA ASN A 6 6.37 -22.12 0.67
C ASN A 6 6.42 -22.95 -0.61
N TYR A 7 6.80 -22.35 -1.74
CA TYR A 7 6.97 -23.07 -3.01
C TYR A 7 8.03 -24.19 -2.88
N ARG A 8 9.21 -23.87 -2.34
CA ARG A 8 10.27 -24.86 -2.10
C ARG A 8 9.80 -26.01 -1.20
N SER A 9 9.11 -25.70 -0.10
CA SER A 9 8.58 -26.74 0.79
C SER A 9 7.54 -27.65 0.11
N ARG A 10 6.73 -27.13 -0.82
CA ARG A 10 5.76 -27.92 -1.58
C ARG A 10 6.43 -28.84 -2.59
N VAL A 11 7.47 -28.34 -3.27
CA VAL A 11 8.30 -29.15 -4.18
C VAL A 11 8.99 -30.28 -3.40
N GLU A 12 9.60 -29.98 -2.25
CA GLU A 12 10.24 -30.97 -1.37
C GLU A 12 9.27 -32.07 -0.89
N LYS A 13 8.00 -31.71 -0.68
CA LYS A 13 6.93 -32.63 -0.29
C LYS A 13 6.28 -33.37 -1.47
N ASN A 14 6.78 -33.20 -2.70
CA ASN A 14 6.18 -33.72 -3.94
C ASN A 14 4.72 -33.29 -4.15
N LEU A 15 4.32 -32.15 -3.57
CA LEU A 15 3.00 -31.55 -3.78
C LEU A 15 2.95 -30.70 -5.05
N GLU A 16 4.12 -30.33 -5.59
CA GLU A 16 4.29 -29.60 -6.84
C GLU A 16 5.52 -30.08 -7.59
N ILE A 17 5.49 -29.95 -8.92
CA ILE A 17 6.62 -30.25 -9.79
C ILE A 17 7.51 -29.00 -9.87
N ALA A 18 8.79 -29.16 -9.53
CA ALA A 18 9.78 -28.10 -9.68
C ALA A 18 9.76 -27.55 -11.11
N HIS A 19 9.79 -26.22 -11.24
CA HIS A 19 9.81 -25.51 -12.53
C HIS A 19 8.57 -25.70 -13.43
N SER A 20 7.50 -26.32 -12.92
CA SER A 20 6.20 -26.29 -13.60
C SER A 20 5.57 -24.90 -13.49
N GLU A 21 4.73 -24.53 -14.47
CA GLU A 21 3.90 -23.31 -14.45
C GLU A 21 2.74 -23.45 -13.46
N SER A 22 3.04 -23.79 -12.21
CA SER A 22 2.05 -23.83 -11.14
C SER A 22 1.67 -22.41 -10.70
N GLU A 23 0.43 -22.23 -10.25
CA GLU A 23 -0.04 -20.96 -9.70
C GLU A 23 0.83 -20.47 -8.54
N VAL A 24 1.26 -21.39 -7.67
CA VAL A 24 2.14 -21.10 -6.53
C VAL A 24 3.55 -20.68 -7.00
N GLY A 25 4.09 -21.35 -8.03
CA GLY A 25 5.37 -20.97 -8.64
C GLY A 25 5.31 -19.59 -9.31
N MET A 26 4.21 -19.29 -10.00
CA MET A 26 3.96 -17.96 -10.58
C MET A 26 3.85 -16.89 -9.49
N HIS A 27 3.11 -17.15 -8.40
CA HIS A 27 2.99 -16.22 -7.28
C HIS A 27 4.34 -15.98 -6.60
N ALA A 28 5.12 -17.02 -6.34
CA ALA A 28 6.45 -16.89 -5.76
C ALA A 28 7.39 -16.06 -6.67
N THR A 29 7.31 -16.26 -7.99
CA THR A 29 8.06 -15.47 -8.97
C THR A 29 7.64 -13.99 -8.96
N ARG A 30 6.33 -13.71 -8.95
CA ARG A 30 5.81 -12.32 -8.83
C ARG A 30 6.30 -11.64 -7.56
N ALA A 31 6.27 -12.34 -6.43
CA ALA A 31 6.76 -11.81 -5.16
C ALA A 31 8.27 -11.50 -5.18
N ILE A 32 9.08 -12.30 -5.88
CA ILE A 32 10.51 -12.01 -6.08
C ILE A 32 10.69 -10.76 -6.95
N ILE A 33 9.94 -10.64 -8.05
CA ILE A 33 9.99 -9.45 -8.93
C ILE A 33 9.60 -8.20 -8.14
N ALA A 34 8.52 -8.24 -7.36
CA ALA A 34 8.09 -7.14 -6.51
C ALA A 34 9.18 -6.76 -5.50
N ALA A 35 9.78 -7.74 -4.80
CA ALA A 35 10.85 -7.49 -3.85
C ALA A 35 12.09 -6.85 -4.49
N ILE A 36 12.48 -7.27 -5.71
CA ILE A 36 13.59 -6.66 -6.45
C ILE A 36 13.24 -5.22 -6.83
N ARG A 37 12.03 -4.96 -7.32
CA ARG A 37 11.57 -3.61 -7.66
C ARG A 37 11.59 -2.68 -6.44
N THR A 38 11.03 -3.14 -5.32
CA THR A 38 11.02 -2.41 -4.05
C THR A 38 12.44 -2.13 -3.57
N LYS A 39 13.35 -3.11 -3.65
CA LYS A 39 14.75 -2.92 -3.29
C LYS A 39 15.41 -1.83 -4.14
N ASN A 40 15.29 -1.90 -5.47
CA ASN A 40 15.89 -0.93 -6.37
C ASN A 40 15.32 0.48 -6.13
N TYR A 41 14.01 0.59 -5.90
CA TYR A 41 13.37 1.86 -5.58
C TYR A 41 13.86 2.42 -4.23
N LYS A 42 13.99 1.56 -3.21
CA LYS A 42 14.53 1.96 -1.91
C LYS A 42 15.97 2.45 -2.04
N GLU A 43 16.82 1.78 -2.82
CA GLU A 43 18.20 2.22 -3.04
C GLU A 43 18.27 3.60 -3.70
N LEU A 44 17.39 3.87 -4.67
CA LEU A 44 17.26 5.21 -5.28
C LEU A 44 16.78 6.25 -4.25
N ALA A 45 15.82 5.88 -3.40
CA ALA A 45 15.31 6.75 -2.34
C ALA A 45 16.35 7.06 -1.27
N ASP A 46 17.03 6.04 -0.76
CA ASP A 46 18.10 6.17 0.23
C ASP A 46 19.24 7.05 -0.30
N ALA A 47 19.65 6.84 -1.56
CA ALA A 47 20.69 7.64 -2.19
C ALA A 47 20.30 9.12 -2.27
N ALA A 48 19.08 9.41 -2.74
CA ALA A 48 18.57 10.77 -2.83
C ALA A 48 18.44 11.46 -1.46
N LEU A 49 18.00 10.72 -0.43
CA LEU A 49 17.93 11.24 0.95
C LEU A 49 19.32 11.51 1.53
N THR A 50 20.30 10.66 1.22
CA THR A 50 21.68 10.79 1.74
C THR A 50 22.43 11.93 1.08
N ASP A 51 22.21 12.16 -0.22
CA ASP A 51 22.89 13.22 -0.98
C ASP A 51 22.47 14.64 -0.55
N SER A 52 21.53 14.80 0.40
CA SER A 52 20.94 16.07 0.84
C SER A 52 20.35 16.90 -0.32
N ARG A 53 20.15 16.26 -1.47
CA ARG A 53 19.54 16.83 -2.66
C ARG A 53 18.09 16.41 -2.69
N ASN A 54 17.26 17.18 -1.99
CA ASN A 54 15.80 17.02 -1.99
C ASN A 54 15.16 17.32 -3.36
N ASP A 55 15.94 17.65 -4.39
CA ASP A 55 15.44 18.00 -5.72
C ASP A 55 14.99 16.80 -6.55
N HIS A 56 15.17 15.57 -6.07
CA HIS A 56 14.72 14.36 -6.77
C HIS A 56 13.33 13.87 -6.34
N TRP A 57 12.80 14.38 -5.23
CA TRP A 57 11.53 13.95 -4.64
C TRP A 57 10.48 15.05 -4.67
N GLU A 58 9.25 14.62 -4.85
CA GLU A 58 8.06 15.44 -4.69
C GLU A 58 7.18 14.84 -3.60
N HIS A 59 6.56 15.73 -2.84
CA HIS A 59 5.69 15.36 -1.73
C HIS A 59 4.31 15.99 -1.88
N LYS A 60 3.29 15.21 -1.54
CA LYS A 60 1.93 15.70 -1.37
C LYS A 60 1.44 15.28 0.00
N SER A 61 1.00 16.25 0.79
CA SER A 61 0.45 16.00 2.11
C SER A 61 -1.03 16.33 2.17
N ILE A 62 -1.76 15.53 2.94
CA ILE A 62 -3.11 15.81 3.42
C ILE A 62 -3.02 15.86 4.94
N VAL A 63 -3.62 16.89 5.53
CA VAL A 63 -3.71 17.04 6.99
C VAL A 63 -5.15 16.79 7.40
N LEU A 64 -5.38 15.70 8.11
CA LEU A 64 -6.68 15.36 8.69
C LEU A 64 -6.77 16.01 10.06
N LYS A 65 -7.39 17.20 10.10
CA LYS A 65 -7.60 17.97 11.33
C LYS A 65 -8.57 17.26 12.27
N GLU A 66 -8.35 17.43 13.57
CA GLU A 66 -9.20 16.89 14.64
C GLU A 66 -9.36 15.35 14.55
N GLN A 67 -8.44 14.69 13.86
CA GLN A 67 -8.44 13.25 13.68
C GLN A 67 -7.50 12.65 14.72
N GLY A 68 -8.06 11.91 15.67
CA GLY A 68 -7.26 11.13 16.62
C GLY A 68 -6.47 10.02 15.91
N PRO A 69 -5.46 9.43 16.58
CA PRO A 69 -4.69 8.33 16.03
C PRO A 69 -5.58 7.10 15.82
N THR A 70 -5.88 6.78 14.56
CA THR A 70 -6.66 5.60 14.19
C THR A 70 -5.81 4.57 13.48
N ILE A 71 -4.99 4.99 12.52
CA ILE A 71 -4.10 4.11 11.75
C ILE A 71 -2.70 4.69 11.62
N GLU A 72 -1.73 3.81 11.46
CA GLU A 72 -0.37 4.13 11.04
C GLU A 72 0.04 3.21 9.89
N LEU A 73 0.70 3.78 8.89
CA LEU A 73 1.08 3.09 7.66
C LEU A 73 2.40 3.62 7.13
N SER A 74 3.25 2.73 6.65
CA SER A 74 4.32 3.04 5.71
C SER A 74 4.32 1.97 4.63
N ALA A 75 3.96 2.33 3.40
CA ALA A 75 3.85 1.38 2.30
C ALA A 75 4.33 1.98 0.98
N LEU A 76 4.65 1.10 0.04
CA LEU A 76 5.03 1.45 -1.33
C LEU A 76 3.97 0.87 -2.28
N ILE A 77 3.28 1.74 -3.01
CA ILE A 77 2.23 1.37 -3.95
C ILE A 77 2.76 1.43 -5.36
N THR A 78 2.55 0.34 -6.11
CA THR A 78 2.83 0.26 -7.55
C THR A 78 1.65 0.82 -8.32
N LEU A 79 1.90 1.77 -9.22
CA LEU A 79 0.87 2.28 -10.12
C LEU A 79 0.80 1.35 -11.34
N ASP A 80 -0.01 0.29 -11.25
CA ASP A 80 -0.07 -0.84 -12.20
C ASP A 80 -0.49 -0.50 -13.64
N GLU A 81 -0.76 0.77 -13.94
CA GLU A 81 -1.26 1.20 -15.25
C GLU A 81 -0.15 1.41 -16.30
N TYR A 82 1.14 1.24 -15.98
CA TYR A 82 2.22 1.69 -16.86
C TYR A 82 3.12 0.58 -17.42
N LYS A 83 3.09 0.45 -18.76
CA LYS A 83 3.98 -0.43 -19.57
C LYS A 83 5.32 0.26 -19.92
N SER A 84 6.01 0.87 -18.95
CA SER A 84 7.40 1.30 -19.20
C SER A 84 8.41 0.37 -18.53
N SER A 85 9.68 0.61 -18.84
CA SER A 85 10.82 -0.02 -18.17
C SER A 85 10.88 0.28 -16.66
N THR A 86 10.24 1.36 -16.19
CA THR A 86 10.24 1.80 -14.78
C THR A 86 8.80 1.97 -14.29
N THR A 87 8.29 0.98 -13.55
CA THR A 87 6.93 1.09 -12.98
C THR A 87 6.89 2.22 -11.95
N PRO A 88 5.99 3.21 -12.10
CA PRO A 88 5.87 4.30 -11.14
C PRO A 88 5.47 3.77 -9.76
N LEU A 89 6.11 4.31 -8.72
CA LEU A 89 5.89 3.92 -7.34
C LEU A 89 5.61 5.16 -6.48
N VAL A 90 4.67 5.03 -5.56
CA VAL A 90 4.32 6.06 -4.58
C VAL A 90 4.51 5.50 -3.18
N ALA A 91 5.41 6.12 -2.41
CA ALA A 91 5.52 5.85 -0.99
C ALA A 91 4.44 6.62 -0.23
N ILE A 92 3.70 5.92 0.62
CA ILE A 92 2.64 6.49 1.45
C ILE A 92 3.01 6.30 2.90
N ASN A 93 2.98 7.40 3.65
CA ASN A 93 3.12 7.39 5.08
C ASN A 93 1.89 8.02 5.71
N ILE A 94 1.27 7.33 6.65
CA ILE A 94 0.16 7.84 7.47
C ILE A 94 0.62 7.77 8.92
N PHE A 95 0.68 8.91 9.59
CA PHE A 95 1.12 8.95 10.98
C PHE A 95 0.44 10.09 11.74
N PRO A 96 0.15 9.90 13.04
CA PRO A 96 -0.36 10.96 13.89
C PRO A 96 0.75 11.96 14.24
N GLN A 97 0.44 13.25 14.22
CA GLN A 97 1.33 14.33 14.67
C GLN A 97 0.50 15.44 15.31
N GLU A 98 0.83 15.81 16.57
CA GLU A 98 0.23 16.95 17.27
C GLU A 98 -1.31 16.98 17.33
N GLY A 99 -1.96 15.81 17.39
CA GLY A 99 -3.42 15.71 17.43
C GLY A 99 -4.11 15.73 16.06
N GLU A 100 -3.30 15.74 14.98
CA GLU A 100 -3.73 15.56 13.60
C GLU A 100 -3.20 14.23 13.05
N VAL A 101 -3.71 13.81 11.90
CA VAL A 101 -3.12 12.72 11.11
C VAL A 101 -2.60 13.27 9.79
N ILE A 102 -1.33 13.02 9.52
CA ILE A 102 -0.67 13.40 8.27
C ILE A 102 -0.68 12.21 7.33
N VAL A 103 -1.15 12.42 6.10
CA VAL A 103 -1.01 11.48 4.99
C VAL A 103 -0.03 12.08 4.00
N LEU A 104 1.12 11.45 3.84
CA LEU A 104 2.22 11.90 3.01
C LEU A 104 2.44 10.93 1.84
N PHE A 105 2.18 11.41 0.64
CA PHE A 105 2.57 10.76 -0.61
C PHE A 105 3.94 11.29 -1.04
N SER A 106 4.87 10.39 -1.32
CA SER A 106 6.22 10.72 -1.78
C SER A 106 6.52 9.92 -3.04
N PHE A 107 7.06 10.60 -4.06
CA PHE A 107 7.40 9.99 -5.34
C PHE A 107 8.54 10.75 -6.00
N THR A 108 9.24 10.10 -6.93
CA THR A 108 10.35 10.72 -7.66
C THR A 108 9.82 11.70 -8.71
N LYS A 109 10.62 12.71 -9.06
CA LYS A 109 10.27 13.64 -10.15
C LYS A 109 10.08 12.95 -11.50
N GLU A 110 10.79 11.86 -11.76
CA GLU A 110 10.60 11.05 -12.97
C GLU A 110 9.15 10.56 -13.10
N HIS A 111 8.52 10.22 -11.98
CA HIS A 111 7.17 9.66 -11.93
C HIS A 111 6.10 10.67 -11.51
N GLU A 112 6.46 11.95 -11.39
CA GLU A 112 5.61 13.01 -10.83
C GLU A 112 4.25 13.11 -11.53
N HIS A 113 4.23 13.16 -12.87
CA HIS A 113 2.98 13.32 -13.61
C HIS A 113 1.99 12.18 -13.32
N HIS A 114 2.48 10.95 -13.29
CA HIS A 114 1.66 9.77 -13.02
C HIS A 114 1.22 9.70 -11.55
N ALA A 115 2.16 9.92 -10.64
CA ALA A 115 1.87 9.91 -9.21
C ALA A 115 0.87 11.00 -8.84
N ARG A 116 0.99 12.22 -9.39
CA ARG A 116 0.03 13.30 -9.19
C ARG A 116 -1.35 12.96 -9.73
N HIS A 117 -1.43 12.40 -10.94
CA HIS A 117 -2.71 12.00 -11.52
C HIS A 117 -3.40 10.92 -10.67
N TRP A 118 -2.63 9.95 -10.17
CA TRP A 118 -3.18 8.92 -9.29
C TRP A 118 -3.61 9.50 -7.93
N CYS A 119 -2.76 10.32 -7.29
CA CYS A 119 -3.06 10.95 -6.01
C CYS A 119 -4.21 11.96 -6.09
N SER A 120 -4.46 12.57 -7.25
CA SER A 120 -5.48 13.62 -7.39
C SER A 120 -6.88 13.15 -7.03
N LYS A 121 -7.18 11.86 -7.30
CA LYS A 121 -8.41 11.19 -6.88
C LYS A 121 -8.69 11.33 -5.38
N ILE A 122 -7.65 11.46 -4.55
CA ILE A 122 -7.74 11.63 -3.10
C ILE A 122 -7.49 13.09 -2.69
N THR A 123 -6.43 13.72 -3.23
CA THR A 123 -6.00 15.06 -2.79
C THR A 123 -6.95 16.17 -3.20
N GLU A 124 -7.78 15.97 -4.23
CA GLU A 124 -8.79 16.94 -4.67
C GLU A 124 -10.11 16.84 -3.89
N GLN A 125 -10.26 15.81 -3.06
CA GLN A 125 -11.44 15.62 -2.21
C GLN A 125 -11.26 16.30 -0.84
N CYS A 126 -12.32 16.38 -0.05
CA CYS A 126 -12.26 16.92 1.31
C CYS A 126 -13.22 16.20 2.25
N GLY A 127 -13.06 16.45 3.56
CA GLY A 127 -13.94 15.92 4.61
C GLY A 127 -13.93 14.38 4.71
N ASP A 128 -15.05 13.81 5.12
CA ASP A 128 -15.18 12.38 5.38
C ASP A 128 -15.01 11.53 4.11
N TYR A 129 -15.36 12.07 2.94
CA TYR A 129 -15.16 11.36 1.68
C TYR A 129 -13.68 11.19 1.34
N GLN A 130 -12.84 12.19 1.60
CA GLN A 130 -11.38 12.06 1.44
C GLN A 130 -10.82 10.99 2.39
N LYS A 131 -11.25 10.99 3.65
CA LYS A 131 -10.86 9.97 4.65
C LYS A 131 -11.31 8.57 4.23
N TYR A 132 -12.49 8.45 3.65
CA TYR A 132 -12.99 7.19 3.08
C TYR A 132 -12.11 6.67 1.94
N LEU A 133 -11.75 7.54 0.98
CA LEU A 133 -10.87 7.16 -0.11
C LEU A 133 -9.48 6.75 0.36
N ILE A 134 -8.92 7.45 1.35
CA ILE A 134 -7.67 7.04 2.00
C ILE A 134 -7.85 5.65 2.63
N SER A 135 -8.95 5.41 3.35
CA SER A 135 -9.22 4.12 4.00
C SER A 135 -9.28 2.97 2.98
N ARG A 136 -10.00 3.17 1.87
CA ARG A 136 -10.07 2.21 0.77
C ARG A 136 -8.70 1.95 0.17
N MET A 137 -7.95 3.00 -0.15
CA MET A 137 -6.60 2.89 -0.69
C MET A 137 -5.67 2.09 0.23
N VAL A 138 -5.72 2.31 1.54
CA VAL A 138 -4.94 1.53 2.52
C VAL A 138 -5.34 0.06 2.44
N LEU A 139 -6.63 -0.25 2.51
CA LEU A 139 -7.11 -1.63 2.52
C LEU A 139 -6.89 -2.36 1.19
N GLN A 140 -6.82 -1.63 0.07
CA GLN A 140 -6.61 -2.19 -1.26
C GLN A 140 -5.14 -2.42 -1.58
N HIS A 141 -4.25 -1.55 -1.13
CA HIS A 141 -2.88 -1.52 -1.63
C HIS A 141 -1.79 -1.70 -0.56
N ALA A 142 -2.10 -1.50 0.72
CA ALA A 142 -1.13 -1.73 1.77
C ALA A 142 -1.01 -3.22 2.07
N GLU A 143 0.20 -3.76 2.07
CA GLU A 143 0.44 -5.13 2.56
C GLU A 143 0.34 -5.23 4.09
N ASN A 144 0.54 -4.10 4.79
CA ASN A 144 0.51 -4.00 6.24
C ASN A 144 0.13 -2.59 6.69
N PHE A 145 -0.60 -2.49 7.79
CA PHE A 145 -0.86 -1.25 8.51
C PHE A 145 -1.19 -1.59 9.96
N VAL A 146 -1.12 -0.59 10.83
CA VAL A 146 -1.46 -0.74 12.25
C VAL A 146 -2.72 0.06 12.53
N ILE A 147 -3.62 -0.52 13.33
CA ILE A 147 -4.80 0.17 13.85
C ILE A 147 -4.59 0.42 15.34
N SER A 148 -4.92 1.62 15.80
CA SER A 148 -4.94 1.99 17.22
C SER A 148 -5.82 1.01 18.01
N PRO A 149 -5.32 0.38 19.09
CA PRO A 149 -6.09 -0.58 19.88
C PRO A 149 -7.41 0.03 20.39
N THR A 150 -7.35 1.26 20.91
CA THR A 150 -8.54 1.98 21.40
C THR A 150 -9.59 2.19 20.31
N TYR A 151 -9.17 2.40 19.06
CA TYR A 151 -10.08 2.54 17.93
C TYR A 151 -10.63 1.18 17.50
N PHE A 152 -9.76 0.16 17.40
CA PHE A 152 -10.15 -1.21 17.06
C PHE A 152 -11.16 -1.81 18.05
N ASP A 153 -10.97 -1.60 19.34
CA ASP A 153 -11.85 -2.10 20.41
C ASP A 153 -13.26 -1.51 20.35
N ARG A 154 -13.40 -0.30 19.78
CA ARG A 154 -14.70 0.37 19.59
C ARG A 154 -15.43 -0.08 18.34
N MET A 155 -14.76 -0.78 17.42
CA MET A 155 -15.41 -1.30 16.21
C MET A 155 -16.35 -2.44 16.56
N THR A 156 -17.46 -2.51 15.83
CA THR A 156 -18.33 -3.69 15.87
C THR A 156 -17.63 -4.90 15.27
N GLU A 157 -18.01 -6.10 15.71
CA GLU A 157 -17.48 -7.34 15.12
C GLU A 157 -17.82 -7.47 13.63
N SER A 158 -18.96 -6.93 13.19
CA SER A 158 -19.33 -6.88 11.77
C SER A 158 -18.35 -6.04 10.95
N LYS A 159 -17.96 -4.87 11.45
CA LYS A 159 -16.97 -3.99 10.80
C LYS A 159 -15.61 -4.67 10.75
N LYS A 160 -15.15 -5.28 11.85
CA LYS A 160 -13.88 -6.03 11.89
C LYS A 160 -13.85 -7.15 10.86
N ALA A 161 -14.92 -7.95 10.78
CA ALA A 161 -15.04 -9.03 9.81
C ALA A 161 -15.04 -8.53 8.36
N LEU A 162 -15.74 -7.43 8.08
CA LEU A 162 -15.79 -6.83 6.75
C LEU A 162 -14.43 -6.26 6.33
N LEU A 163 -13.74 -5.55 7.23
CA LEU A 163 -12.38 -5.05 6.98
C LEU A 163 -11.41 -6.20 6.69
N GLN A 164 -11.46 -7.27 7.50
CA GLN A 164 -10.63 -8.44 7.29
C GLN A 164 -10.92 -9.11 5.94
N GLN A 165 -12.20 -9.31 5.61
CA GLN A 165 -12.60 -9.92 4.34
C GLN A 165 -12.12 -9.08 3.15
N PHE A 166 -12.36 -7.77 3.18
CA PHE A 166 -11.97 -6.87 2.10
C PHE A 166 -10.45 -6.79 1.95
N PHE A 167 -9.71 -6.73 3.05
CA PHE A 167 -8.25 -6.77 3.03
C PHE A 167 -7.71 -8.08 2.44
N MET A 168 -8.26 -9.23 2.89
CA MET A 168 -7.87 -10.54 2.36
C MET A 168 -8.20 -10.70 0.87
N MET A 169 -9.32 -10.14 0.42
CA MET A 169 -9.71 -10.16 -0.99
C MET A 169 -8.70 -9.39 -1.84
N ASN A 170 -8.34 -8.17 -1.41
CA ASN A 170 -7.41 -7.31 -2.14
C ASN A 170 -5.95 -7.76 -2.09
N LEU A 171 -5.57 -8.58 -1.11
CA LEU A 171 -4.25 -9.20 -1.09
C LEU A 171 -4.02 -10.12 -2.31
N PHE A 172 -5.09 -10.69 -2.89
CA PHE A 172 -5.01 -11.62 -4.01
C PHE A 172 -5.63 -11.08 -5.30
N ASN A 173 -6.70 -10.29 -5.18
CA ASN A 173 -7.49 -9.76 -6.28
C ASN A 173 -7.75 -8.28 -6.03
N ASN A 174 -7.13 -7.39 -6.81
CA ASN A 174 -7.44 -5.95 -6.79
C ASN A 174 -8.86 -5.73 -7.31
N ASP A 175 -9.86 -5.86 -6.43
CA ASP A 175 -11.26 -5.59 -6.74
C ASP A 175 -11.60 -4.16 -6.29
N ASP A 176 -11.73 -3.28 -7.27
CA ASP A 176 -12.04 -1.87 -7.09
C ASP A 176 -13.55 -1.59 -7.01
N THR A 177 -14.40 -2.59 -7.23
CA THR A 177 -15.85 -2.43 -7.35
C THR A 177 -16.59 -2.51 -6.03
N PHE A 178 -16.01 -3.16 -5.03
CA PHE A 178 -16.64 -3.29 -3.71
C PHE A 178 -16.56 -1.97 -2.93
N ASP A 179 -17.73 -1.51 -2.45
CA ASP A 179 -17.90 -0.24 -1.75
C ASP A 179 -18.82 -0.46 -0.53
N HIS A 180 -18.37 -0.02 0.64
CA HIS A 180 -19.14 -0.18 1.88
C HIS A 180 -18.68 0.85 2.93
N PRO A 181 -19.61 1.53 3.65
CA PRO A 181 -19.25 2.57 4.63
C PRO A 181 -18.33 2.05 5.76
N ASP A 182 -18.47 0.78 6.15
CA ASP A 182 -17.61 0.16 7.17
C ASP A 182 -16.14 -0.03 6.74
N LEU A 183 -15.78 0.27 5.49
CA LEU A 183 -14.37 0.37 5.06
C LEU A 183 -13.66 1.61 5.63
N TYR A 184 -14.39 2.53 6.24
CA TYR A 184 -13.83 3.75 6.83
C TYR A 184 -12.93 3.46 8.05
N LEU A 185 -11.67 3.91 8.01
CA LEU A 185 -10.63 3.67 9.02
C LEU A 185 -10.37 4.87 9.95
N PHE A 186 -11.16 5.93 9.86
CA PHE A 186 -11.00 7.16 10.66
C PHE A 186 -12.13 7.36 11.67
#